data_AF-A0AAV0H6N4-F1
#
_entry.id   AF-A0AAV0H6N4-F1
#
_cell.length_a   1.000
_cell.length_b   1.000
_cell.length_c   1.000
_cell.angle_alpha   90.00
_cell.angle_beta   90.00
_cell.angle_gamma   90.00
#
_symmetry.space_group_name_H-M   'P 1'
#
loop_
_entity.id
_entity.type
_entity.pdbx_description
1 polymer ?
#
loop_
_entity_poly.entity_id
_entity_poly.type
_entity_poly.pdbx_seq_one_letter_code
_entity_poly.pdbx_strand_id
1 'polypeptide(L)' 'MGYFQAEVIEPAVGGTLNVLKACVEAKVKRVVFVSSGTAVSMNPSWPKDQVMDETCWSDKDYCRSIQVVCIEK' A
#
# COMPACT_ATOMS: atom_id res chain seq x y z
N MET A 1 7.34 17.57 1.23
CA MET A 1 7.33 16.24 0.56
C MET A 1 8.26 15.22 1.21
N GLY A 2 9.52 15.57 1.56
CA GLY A 2 10.50 14.60 2.08
C GLY A 2 10.16 13.91 3.41
N TYR A 3 9.51 14.61 4.35
CA TYR A 3 9.13 14.03 5.66
C TYR A 3 8.19 12.83 5.53
N PHE A 4 7.14 12.95 4.72
CA PHE A 4 6.17 11.87 4.55
C PHE A 4 6.80 10.62 3.91
N GLN A 5 7.72 10.82 2.96
CA GLN A 5 8.46 9.74 2.34
C GLN A 5 9.34 9.02 3.37
N ALA A 6 10.17 9.75 4.12
CA ALA A 6 11.16 9.17 5.02
C ALA A 6 10.56 8.59 6.33
N GLU A 7 9.52 9.21 6.87
CA GLU A 7 8.97 8.83 8.19
C GLU A 7 7.74 7.91 8.10
N VAL A 8 7.10 7.82 6.92
CA VAL A 8 5.88 7.02 6.75
C VAL A 8 6.04 5.95 5.67
N ILE A 9 6.42 6.35 4.45
CA ILE A 9 6.46 5.41 3.31
C ILE A 9 7.64 4.44 3.43
N GLU A 10 8.85 4.95 3.63
CA GLU A 10 10.06 4.12 3.73
C GLU A 10 9.99 3.13 4.90
N PRO A 11 9.54 3.50 6.12
CA PRO A 11 9.38 2.55 7.22
C PRO A 11 8.26 1.53 6.98
N ALA A 12 7.14 1.93 6.37
CA ALA A 12 6.04 1.00 6.07
C ALA A 12 6.47 -0.06 5.04
N VAL A 13 7.15 0.35 3.96
CA VAL A 13 7.64 -0.55 2.91
C VAL A 13 8.80 -1.40 3.46
N GLY A 14 9.80 -0.77 4.06
CA GLY A 14 10.98 -1.45 4.59
C GLY A 14 10.64 -2.43 5.72
N GLY A 15 9.77 -2.01 6.65
CA GLY A 15 9.29 -2.86 7.74
C GLY A 15 8.54 -4.09 7.23
N THR A 16 7.62 -3.90 6.28
CA THR A 16 6.87 -5.02 5.67
C THR A 16 7.83 -5.99 4.96
N LEU A 17 8.77 -5.49 4.16
CA LEU A 17 9.76 -6.33 3.47
C LEU A 17 10.66 -7.09 4.44
N ASN A 18 11.10 -6.46 5.53
CA ASN A 18 11.93 -7.13 6.53
C ASN A 18 11.20 -8.29 7.21
N VAL A 19 9.92 -8.09 7.58
CA VAL A 19 9.09 -9.16 8.14
C VAL A 19 8.87 -10.28 7.13
N LEU A 20 8.57 -9.96 5.87
CA LEU A 20 8.38 -10.97 4.83
C LEU A 20 9.65 -11.79 4.58
N LYS A 21 10.83 -11.15 4.57
CA LYS A 21 12.13 -11.85 4.48
C LYS A 21 12.35 -12.80 5.65
N ALA A 22 12.12 -12.33 6.88
CA ALA A 22 12.22 -13.17 8.07
C ALA A 22 11.23 -14.35 8.03
N CYS A 23 10.00 -14.14 7.53
CA CYS A 23 9.02 -15.22 7.37
C CYS A 23 9.49 -16.28 6.37
N VAL A 24 10.12 -15.89 5.27
CA VAL A 24 10.72 -16.81 4.28
C VAL A 24 11.83 -17.64 4.92
N GLU A 25 12.76 -16.99 5.63
CA GLU A 25 13.87 -17.65 6.32
C GLU A 25 13.37 -18.64 7.40
N ALA A 26 12.35 -18.25 8.16
CA ALA A 26 11.71 -19.07 9.17
C ALA A 26 10.76 -20.15 8.59
N LYS A 27 10.60 -20.23 7.26
CA LYS A 27 9.68 -21.16 6.57
C LYS A 27 8.24 -21.06 7.07
N VAL A 28 7.78 -19.83 7.33
CA VAL A 28 6.38 -19.55 7.69
C VAL A 28 5.46 -19.98 6.55
N LYS A 29 4.42 -20.75 6.87
CA LYS A 29 3.51 -21.33 5.87
C LYS A 29 2.53 -20.32 5.27
N ARG A 30 2.17 -19.27 6.01
CA ARG A 30 1.21 -18.25 5.59
C ARG A 30 1.46 -16.96 6.34
N VAL A 31 1.44 -15.84 5.61
CA VAL A 31 1.45 -14.49 6.16
C VAL A 31 0.12 -13.82 5.80
N VAL A 32 -0.47 -13.10 6.74
CA VAL A 32 -1.63 -12.24 6.50
C VAL A 32 -1.18 -10.81 6.69
N PHE A 33 -1.20 -10.03 5.61
CA PHE A 33 -0.88 -8.61 5.64
C PHE A 33 -2.16 -7.79 5.82
N VAL A 34 -2.21 -6.95 6.85
CA VAL A 34 -3.34 -6.05 7.07
C VAL A 34 -3.11 -4.78 6.25
N SER A 35 -3.76 -4.73 5.09
CA SER A 35 -3.84 -3.53 4.26
C SER A 35 -5.00 -2.62 4.71
N SER A 36 -5.27 -1.57 3.93
CA SER A 36 -6.35 -0.61 4.15
C SER A 36 -7.20 -0.47 2.89
N GLY A 37 -8.48 -0.09 3.05
CA GLY A 37 -9.35 0.27 1.92
C GLY A 37 -8.83 1.47 1.11
N THR A 38 -7.98 2.32 1.71
CA THR A 38 -7.31 3.43 1.03
C THR A 38 -6.30 2.97 -0.03
N ALA A 39 -5.86 1.71 -0.02
CA ALA A 39 -5.03 1.15 -1.09
C ALA A 39 -5.82 0.91 -2.40
N VAL A 40 -7.16 0.97 -2.33
CA VAL A 40 -8.07 0.70 -3.44
C VAL A 40 -8.85 1.96 -3.84
N SER A 41 -9.36 2.73 -2.87
CA SER A 41 -10.37 3.75 -3.13
C SER A 41 -9.86 5.14 -3.51
N MET A 42 -8.54 5.40 -3.43
CA MET A 42 -7.96 6.72 -3.70
C MET A 42 -7.68 6.89 -5.19
N ASN A 43 -8.74 6.98 -6.00
CA ASN A 43 -8.64 7.26 -7.42
C ASN A 43 -9.73 8.27 -7.82
N PRO A 44 -9.38 9.55 -8.11
CA PRO A 44 -10.36 10.59 -8.42
C PRO A 44 -11.04 10.37 -9.78
N SER A 45 -10.44 9.56 -10.65
CA SER A 45 -10.91 9.27 -12.00
C SER A 45 -11.73 7.96 -12.07
N TRP A 46 -12.12 7.40 -10.91
CA TRP A 46 -12.83 6.12 -10.88
C TRP A 46 -14.22 6.22 -11.55
N PRO A 47 -14.59 5.27 -12.44
CA PRO A 47 -15.91 5.27 -13.07
C PRO A 47 -17.04 5.08 -12.05
N LYS A 48 -18.10 5.89 -12.15
CA LYS A 48 -19.21 5.90 -11.16
C LYS A 48 -20.07 4.64 -11.19
N ASP A 49 -20.06 3.94 -12.31
CA ASP A 49 -20.82 2.72 -12.59
C ASP A 49 -19.99 1.44 -12.39
N GLN A 50 -18.74 1.57 -11.97
CA GLN A 50 -17.85 0.44 -11.72
C GLN A 50 -17.68 0.20 -10.22
N VAL A 51 -18.07 -1.00 -9.77
CA VAL A 51 -17.79 -1.49 -8.42
C VAL A 51 -16.29 -1.78 -8.28
N MET A 52 -15.71 -1.38 -7.14
CA MET A 52 -14.33 -1.74 -6.79
C MET A 52 -14.25 -3.19 -6.29
N ASP A 53 -13.25 -3.92 -6.75
CA ASP A 53 -12.93 -5.29 -6.34
C ASP A 53 -11.45 -5.40 -5.90
N GLU A 54 -11.00 -6.62 -5.59
CA GLU A 54 -9.64 -6.89 -5.11
C GLU A 54 -8.55 -6.67 -6.18
N THR A 55 -8.92 -6.42 -7.44
CA THR A 55 -8.00 -6.11 -8.52
C THR A 55 -7.71 -4.61 -8.64
N CYS A 56 -8.52 -3.77 -8.00
CA CYS A 56 -8.48 -2.31 -8.07
C CYS A 56 -7.36 -1.71 -7.21
N TRP A 57 -6.81 -0.56 -7.64
CA TRP A 57 -5.74 0.15 -6.94
C TRP A 57 -5.94 1.66 -6.96
N SER A 58 -5.50 2.30 -5.88
CA SER A 58 -5.40 3.74 -5.78
C SER A 58 -4.40 4.33 -6.79
N ASP A 59 -4.68 5.56 -7.24
CA ASP A 59 -3.82 6.33 -8.12
C ASP A 59 -2.61 6.87 -7.33
N LYS A 60 -1.39 6.49 -7.74
CA LYS A 60 -0.16 6.80 -7.01
C LYS A 60 0.11 8.30 -6.95
N ASP A 61 -0.14 9.03 -8.04
CA ASP A 61 0.15 10.46 -8.11
C ASP A 61 -0.83 11.25 -7.25
N TYR A 62 -2.10 10.86 -7.28
CA TYR A 62 -3.12 11.38 -6.39
C TYR A 62 -2.78 11.09 -4.93
N CYS A 63 -2.43 9.84 -4.56
CA CYS A 63 -2.00 9.51 -3.19
C CYS A 63 -0.88 10.43 -2.69
N ARG A 64 0.15 10.67 -3.53
CA ARG A 64 1.27 11.54 -3.16
C ARG A 64 0.82 12.99 -2.99
N SER A 65 -0.12 13.46 -3.80
CA SER A 65 -0.64 14.83 -3.70
C SER A 65 -1.40 15.08 -2.39
N ILE A 66 -2.10 14.07 -1.87
CA ILE A 66 -2.86 14.13 -0.63
C ILE A 66 -2.16 13.51 0.59
N GLN A 67 -0.90 13.07 0.42
CA GLN A 67 -0.08 12.45 1.46
C GLN A 67 -0.76 11.22 2.12
N VAL A 68 -1.30 10.33 1.28
CA VAL A 68 -1.83 9.03 1.71
C VAL A 68 -0.81 7.92 1.44
N VAL A 69 -0.73 6.95 2.35
CA VAL A 69 0.17 5.81 2.24
C VAL A 69 -0.25 4.92 1.09
N CYS A 70 0.58 4.85 0.06
CA CYS A 70 0.41 3.92 -1.05
C CYS A 70 1.64 3.01 -1.08
N ILE A 71 1.44 1.76 -0.64
CA ILE A 71 2.48 0.74 -0.72
C ILE A 71 2.62 0.41 -2.20
N GLU A 72 3.77 0.79 -2.75
CA GLU A 72 4.04 0.55 -4.16
C GLU A 72 4.07 -0.96 -4.42
N LYS A 73 3.31 -1.41 -5.42
CA LYS A 73 3.57 -2.71 -6.07
C LYS A 73 4.93 -2.71 -6.73
#